data_AF-A0A4U8YPS4-F1
#
_entry.id   AF-A0A4U8YPS4-F1
#
_cell.length_a   1.000
_cell.length_b   1.000
_cell.length_c   1.000
_cell.angle_alpha   90.00
_cell.angle_beta   90.00
_cell.angle_gamma   90.00
#
_symmetry.space_group_name_H-M   'P 1'
#
loop_
_entity.id
_entity.type
_entity.pdbx_description
1 polymer ?
#
loop_
_entity_poly.entity_id
_entity_poly.type
_entity_poly.pdbx_seq_one_letter_code
_entity_poly.pdbx_strand_id
1 'polypeptide(L)'
;MSISVYIGISLDGYIADRDGGLDWLQSVPNPDNLDFGWGEFMGGIDAIVMGRRTFEAVCGFDCDWPYSKPVYVLSRTLKSLPKGYEGKAELVGGTLAEVVKTLHGRGHDHL
;
A
#
# COMPACT_ATOMS: atom_id res chain seq x y z
N MET A 1 -6.08 -4.24 -18.37
CA MET A 1 -5.19 -4.01 -17.22
C MET A 1 -5.22 -2.53 -16.84
N SER A 2 -5.53 -2.27 -15.57
CA SER A 2 -5.63 -0.94 -14.96
C SER A 2 -4.60 -0.82 -13.83
N ILE A 3 -4.09 0.39 -13.62
CA ILE A 3 -3.27 0.75 -12.47
C ILE A 3 -3.88 2.02 -11.88
N SER A 4 -4.24 1.98 -10.61
CA SER A 4 -4.87 3.11 -9.93
C SER A 4 -4.07 3.54 -8.71
N VAL A 5 -4.27 4.79 -8.31
CA VAL A 5 -3.72 5.34 -7.07
C VAL A 5 -4.87 5.87 -6.24
N TYR A 6 -4.92 5.44 -4.98
CA TYR A 6 -5.82 5.97 -3.96
C TYR A 6 -4.95 6.41 -2.78
N ILE A 7 -4.93 7.70 -2.47
CA ILE A 7 -4.00 8.27 -1.49
C ILE A 7 -4.54 9.56 -0.86
N GLY A 8 -4.25 9.76 0.44
CA GLY A 8 -4.43 11.05 1.12
C GLY A 8 -3.21 11.95 0.94
N ILE A 9 -3.43 13.22 0.62
CA ILE A 9 -2.37 14.22 0.44
C ILE A 9 -2.68 15.49 1.22
N SER A 10 -1.64 16.20 1.63
CA SER A 10 -1.76 17.59 2.06
C SER A 10 -2.14 18.48 0.88
N LEU A 11 -2.62 19.70 1.16
CA LEU A 11 -3.01 20.66 0.14
C LEU A 11 -1.85 21.02 -0.83
N ASP A 12 -0.62 20.99 -0.34
CA ASP A 12 0.61 21.25 -1.08
C ASP A 12 1.27 19.97 -1.65
N GLY A 13 0.58 18.83 -1.58
CA GLY A 13 0.94 17.62 -2.34
C GLY A 13 1.89 16.64 -1.64
N TYR A 14 2.04 16.71 -0.33
CA TYR A 14 2.85 15.76 0.45
C TYR A 14 1.99 14.62 1.03
N ILE A 15 2.59 13.45 1.20
CA ILE A 15 1.93 12.25 1.74
C ILE A 15 2.38 11.90 3.18
N ALA A 16 3.41 12.59 3.67
CA ALA A 16 3.96 12.46 5.00
C ALA A 16 4.62 13.79 5.40
N ASP A 17 4.78 14.03 6.69
CA ASP A 17 5.52 15.20 7.17
C ASP A 17 7.05 15.04 6.96
N ARG A 18 7.82 16.03 7.41
CA ARG A 18 9.27 16.07 7.23
C ARG A 18 10.02 14.96 7.96
N ASP A 19 9.42 14.43 9.03
CA ASP A 19 9.96 13.34 9.84
C ASP A 19 9.38 11.98 9.41
N GLY A 20 8.51 11.96 8.40
CA GLY A 20 7.86 10.77 7.86
C GLY A 20 6.55 10.39 8.58
N GLY A 21 6.05 11.25 9.47
CA GLY A 21 4.84 11.05 10.23
C GLY A 21 3.55 11.28 9.43
N LEU A 22 2.47 10.71 9.95
CA LEU A 22 1.14 10.71 9.35
C LEU A 22 0.06 11.30 10.27
N ASP A 23 0.44 11.87 11.41
CA ASP A 23 -0.50 12.41 12.41
C ASP A 23 -1.43 13.49 11.84
N TRP A 24 -0.97 14.21 10.82
CA TRP A 24 -1.76 15.20 10.10
C TRP A 24 -3.02 14.61 9.43
N LEU A 25 -3.06 13.31 9.14
CA LEU A 25 -4.27 12.63 8.65
C LEU A 25 -5.40 12.65 9.69
N GLN A 26 -5.06 12.76 10.98
CA GLN A 26 -6.02 12.85 12.09
C GLN A 26 -6.44 14.29 12.41
N SER A 27 -5.93 15.29 11.68
CA SER A 27 -6.28 16.70 11.90
C SER A 27 -7.75 17.01 11.57
N VAL A 28 -8.36 16.21 10.68
CA VAL A 28 -9.78 16.29 10.36
C VAL A 28 -10.53 15.18 11.11
N PRO A 29 -11.45 15.52 12.03
CA PRO A 29 -12.14 14.52 12.83
C PRO A 29 -13.08 13.67 11.95
N ASN A 30 -13.08 12.35 12.17
CA ASN A 30 -13.97 11.40 11.53
C ASN A 30 -14.73 10.54 12.58
N PRO A 31 -15.59 11.15 13.42
CA PRO A 31 -16.22 10.45 14.55
C PRO A 31 -17.15 9.30 14.12
N ASP A 32 -17.73 9.42 12.93
CA ASP A 32 -18.66 8.43 12.37
C ASP A 32 -17.95 7.35 11.53
N ASN A 33 -16.61 7.38 11.46
CA ASN A 33 -15.79 6.46 10.67
C ASN A 33 -16.25 6.35 9.21
N LEU A 34 -16.47 7.49 8.55
CA LEU A 34 -16.80 7.55 7.14
C LEU A 34 -15.69 6.90 6.29
N ASP A 35 -16.08 6.10 5.30
CA ASP A 35 -15.18 5.26 4.48
C ASP A 35 -14.35 6.05 3.44
N PHE A 36 -14.86 7.22 3.01
CA PHE A 36 -14.25 8.05 1.97
C PHE A 36 -13.90 7.31 0.65
N GLY A 37 -14.55 6.18 0.37
CA GLY A 37 -14.37 5.41 -0.87
C GLY A 37 -13.29 4.32 -0.78
N TRP A 38 -12.69 4.10 0.39
CA TRP A 38 -11.70 3.04 0.59
C TRP A 38 -12.27 1.65 0.32
N GLY A 39 -13.47 1.34 0.83
CA GLY A 39 -14.11 0.04 0.67
C GLY A 39 -14.43 -0.28 -0.79
N GLU A 40 -14.97 0.70 -1.53
CA GLU A 40 -15.24 0.57 -2.97
C GLU A 40 -13.94 0.37 -3.76
N PHE A 41 -12.91 1.19 -3.48
CA PHE A 41 -11.62 1.09 -4.13
C PHE A 41 -10.96 -0.27 -3.91
N MET A 42 -10.89 -0.72 -2.65
CA MET A 42 -10.36 -2.03 -2.29
C MET A 42 -11.19 -3.17 -2.90
N GLY A 43 -12.50 -3.00 -3.05
CA GLY A 43 -13.36 -3.98 -3.73
C GLY A 43 -13.02 -4.12 -5.22
N GLY A 44 -12.60 -3.04 -5.88
CA GLY A 44 -12.32 -2.98 -7.31
C GLY A 44 -10.93 -3.45 -7.74
N ILE A 45 -9.93 -3.46 -6.84
CA ILE A 45 -8.57 -3.90 -7.17
C ILE A 45 -8.34 -5.39 -6.89
N ASP A 46 -7.36 -5.99 -7.57
CA ASP A 46 -6.97 -7.39 -7.39
C ASP A 46 -5.80 -7.53 -6.41
N ALA A 47 -4.84 -6.61 -6.45
CA ALA A 47 -3.65 -6.62 -5.61
C ALA A 47 -3.10 -5.22 -5.38
N ILE A 48 -2.27 -5.07 -4.35
CA ILE A 48 -1.59 -3.81 -4.02
C ILE A 48 -0.11 -3.93 -4.37
N VAL A 49 0.44 -2.91 -5.01
CA VAL A 49 1.90 -2.74 -5.14
C VAL A 49 2.34 -1.52 -4.35
N MET A 50 3.26 -1.70 -3.41
CA MET A 50 3.80 -0.61 -2.60
C MET A 50 5.33 -0.62 -2.51
N GLY A 51 5.91 0.53 -2.21
CA GLY A 51 7.34 0.65 -1.96
C GLY A 51 7.72 0.23 -0.53
N ARG A 52 9.01 -0.03 -0.33
CA ARG A 52 9.57 -0.39 1.00
C ARG A 52 9.18 0.58 2.12
N ARG A 53 9.25 1.89 1.90
CA ARG A 53 8.97 2.89 2.95
C ARG A 53 7.51 2.84 3.43
N THR A 54 6.58 2.69 2.50
CA THR A 54 5.15 2.52 2.83
C THR A 54 4.92 1.24 3.61
N PHE A 55 5.55 0.14 3.17
CA PHE A 55 5.46 -1.13 3.88
C PHE A 55 6.03 -1.04 5.30
N GLU A 56 7.20 -0.43 5.48
CA GLU A 56 7.81 -0.21 6.81
C GLU A 56 6.91 0.64 7.71
N ALA A 57 6.26 1.68 7.17
CA ALA A 57 5.30 2.49 7.91
C ALA A 57 4.08 1.67 8.36
N VAL A 58 3.49 0.87 7.46
CA VAL A 58 2.37 -0.03 7.80
C VAL A 58 2.78 -1.04 8.87
N CYS A 59 3.99 -1.60 8.78
CA CYS A 59 4.48 -2.53 9.78
C CYS A 59 4.70 -1.91 11.16
N GLY A 60 4.85 -0.59 11.23
CA GLY A 60 5.03 0.18 12.46
C GLY A 60 3.72 0.65 13.10
N PHE A 61 2.56 0.46 12.45
CA PHE A 61 1.28 0.77 13.06
C PHE A 61 0.91 -0.25 14.14
N ASP A 62 0.34 0.24 15.23
CA ASP A 62 -0.18 -0.59 16.32
C ASP A 62 -1.60 -1.07 15.99
N CYS A 63 -1.71 -1.84 14.90
CA CYS A 63 -2.98 -2.40 14.43
C CYS A 63 -2.80 -3.74 13.72
N ASP A 64 -3.91 -4.44 13.52
CA ASP A 64 -3.94 -5.62 12.66
C ASP A 64 -3.65 -5.27 11.21
N TRP A 65 -3.17 -6.26 10.46
CA TRP A 65 -2.84 -6.09 9.04
C TRP A 65 -4.07 -5.58 8.26
N PRO A 66 -4.00 -4.39 7.64
CA PRO A 66 -5.20 -3.69 7.18
C PRO A 66 -5.68 -4.14 5.80
N TYR A 67 -4.94 -5.03 5.12
CA TYR A 67 -5.21 -5.39 3.73
C TYR A 67 -5.75 -6.81 3.60
N SER A 68 -6.89 -6.93 2.90
CA SER A 68 -7.47 -8.22 2.49
C SER A 68 -6.96 -8.70 1.12
N LYS A 69 -6.25 -7.85 0.39
CA LYS A 69 -5.69 -8.13 -0.94
C LYS A 69 -4.22 -8.58 -0.85
N PRO A 70 -3.72 -9.37 -1.81
CA PRO A 70 -2.29 -9.64 -1.93
C PRO A 70 -1.49 -8.35 -2.00
N VAL A 71 -0.42 -8.26 -1.20
CA VAL A 71 0.47 -7.09 -1.17
C VAL A 71 1.84 -7.45 -1.72
N TYR A 72 2.29 -6.70 -2.72
CA TYR A 72 3.59 -6.83 -3.35
C TYR A 72 4.47 -5.64 -2.99
N VAL A 73 5.60 -5.90 -2.33
CA VAL A 73 6.54 -4.87 -1.91
C VAL A 73 7.67 -4.79 -2.92
N LEU A 74 7.67 -3.72 -3.72
CA LEU A 74 8.72 -3.45 -4.69
C LEU A 74 9.93 -2.82 -3.99
N SER A 75 11.04 -3.53 -3.97
CA SER A 75 12.26 -3.04 -3.32
C SER A 75 13.52 -3.62 -3.96
N ARG A 76 14.56 -2.79 -4.07
CA ARG A 76 15.90 -3.21 -4.52
C ARG A 76 16.81 -3.64 -3.36
N THR A 77 16.50 -3.20 -2.14
CA THR A 77 17.38 -3.37 -0.97
C THR A 77 16.81 -4.29 0.10
N LEU A 78 15.48 -4.42 0.19
CA LEU A 78 14.84 -5.32 1.15
C LEU A 78 15.06 -6.77 0.70
N LYS A 79 15.69 -7.58 1.54
CA LYS A 79 16.07 -8.97 1.21
C LYS A 79 15.12 -10.01 1.78
N SER A 80 14.44 -9.68 2.86
CA SER A 80 13.44 -10.50 3.51
C SER A 80 12.39 -9.59 4.15
N LEU A 81 11.18 -10.10 4.33
CA LEU A 81 10.16 -9.41 5.11
C LEU A 81 10.54 -9.44 6.60
N PRO A 82 10.13 -8.44 7.39
CA PRO A 82 10.21 -8.49 8.84
C PRO A 82 9.43 -9.69 9.39
N LYS A 83 9.87 -10.19 10.55
CA LYS A 83 9.20 -11.30 11.24
C LYS A 83 7.75 -10.91 11.58
N GLY A 84 6.80 -11.82 11.37
CA GLY A 84 5.36 -11.60 11.60
C GLY A 84 4.60 -11.06 10.38
N TYR A 85 5.29 -10.86 9.26
CA TYR A 85 4.72 -10.45 7.98
C TYR A 85 4.86 -11.51 6.88
N GLU A 86 5.33 -12.70 7.24
CA GLU A 86 5.30 -13.86 6.35
C GLU A 86 3.86 -14.18 5.94
N GLY A 87 3.61 -14.30 4.63
CA GLY A 87 2.27 -14.56 4.09
C GLY A 87 1.35 -13.35 4.01
N LYS A 88 1.71 -12.21 4.62
CA LYS A 88 0.96 -10.93 4.49
C LYS A 88 1.36 -10.14 3.25
N ALA A 89 2.61 -10.28 2.82
CA ALA A 89 3.15 -9.63 1.62
C ALA A 89 4.16 -10.53 0.89
N GLU A 90 4.53 -10.16 -0.33
CA GLU A 90 5.57 -10.80 -1.15
C GLU A 90 6.54 -9.73 -1.66
N LEU A 91 7.85 -10.01 -1.62
CA LEU A 91 8.86 -9.15 -2.24
C LEU A 91 8.85 -9.35 -3.75
N VAL A 92 8.77 -8.24 -4.50
CA VAL A 92 8.95 -8.25 -5.96
C VAL A 92 10.12 -7.36 -6.36
N GLY A 93 10.76 -7.71 -7.46
CA GLY A 93 11.93 -7.01 -7.97
C GLY A 93 11.99 -7.04 -9.50
N GLY A 94 12.82 -6.16 -10.07
CA GLY A 94 12.92 -5.94 -11.51
C GLY A 94 12.49 -4.54 -11.91
N THR A 95 12.28 -4.35 -13.21
CA THR A 95 11.67 -3.16 -13.79
C THR A 95 10.17 -3.13 -13.55
N LEU A 96 9.55 -1.95 -13.62
CA LEU A 96 8.09 -1.82 -13.47
C LEU A 96 7.34 -2.65 -14.52
N ALA A 97 7.85 -2.69 -15.76
CA ALA A 97 7.24 -3.47 -16.84
C ALA A 97 7.25 -4.98 -16.54
N GLU A 98 8.36 -5.50 -15.99
CA GLU A 98 8.46 -6.89 -15.58
C GLU A 98 7.51 -7.20 -14.42
N VAL A 99 7.47 -6.35 -13.40
CA VAL A 99 6.57 -6.51 -12.25
C VAL A 99 5.12 -6.54 -12.69
N VAL A 100 4.67 -5.54 -13.47
CA VAL A 100 3.30 -5.48 -13.98
C VAL A 100 2.98 -6.72 -14.84
N LYS A 101 3.88 -7.12 -15.73
CA LYS A 101 3.70 -8.33 -16.55
C LYS A 101 3.59 -9.60 -15.70
N THR A 102 4.42 -9.73 -14.67
CA THR A 102 4.39 -10.88 -13.76
C THR A 102 3.08 -10.92 -12.98
N LEU A 103 2.62 -9.80 -12.43
CA LEU A 103 1.37 -9.74 -11.66
C LEU A 103 0.15 -9.99 -12.54
N HIS A 104 0.12 -9.45 -13.74
CA HIS A 104 -0.91 -9.76 -14.73
C HIS A 104 -0.95 -11.24 -15.09
N GLY A 105 0.21 -11.87 -15.31
CA GLY A 105 0.30 -13.30 -15.55
C GLY A 105 -0.17 -14.17 -14.38
N ARG A 106 -0.30 -13.59 -13.17
CA ARG A 106 -0.87 -14.23 -11.98
C ARG A 106 -2.37 -13.96 -11.80
N GLY A 107 -3.01 -13.27 -12.75
CA GLY A 107 -4.45 -12.98 -12.74
C GLY A 107 -4.81 -11.64 -12.09
N HIS A 108 -3.84 -10.75 -11.83
CA HIS A 108 -4.11 -9.41 -11.32
C HIS A 108 -4.26 -8.43 -12.47
N ASP A 109 -5.49 -8.05 -12.80
CA ASP A 109 -5.83 -7.16 -13.91
C ASP A 109 -5.99 -5.70 -13.49
N HIS A 110 -6.25 -5.45 -12.20
CA HIS A 110 -6.33 -4.13 -11.60
C HIS A 110 -5.40 -4.05 -10.39
N LEU A 111 -4.35 -3.24 -10.52
CA LEU A 111 -3.39 -2.92 -9.45
C LEU A 111 -3.66 -1.55 -8.83
#